data_AF-A0A7U3SMJ6-F1
#
_entry.id   AF-A0A7U3SMJ6-F1
#
_cell.length_a   1.000
_cell.length_b   1.000
_cell.length_c   1.000
_cell.angle_alpha   90.00
_cell.angle_beta   90.00
_cell.angle_gamma   90.00
#
_symmetry.space_group_name_H-M   'P 1'
#
loop_
_entity.id
_entity.type
_entity.pdbx_description
1 polymer ?
#
loop_
_entity_poly.entity_id
_entity_poly.type
_entity_poly.pdbx_seq_one_letter_code
_entity_poly.pdbx_strand_id
1 'polypeptide(L)'
;MELRPGYKMQVTFFNANLCPGSTMFFIEGQGKAILYPGDVRAEPRFVNSIAHNPVLIEYTHGLKTLDNLYLDTSFIEDPPIHKFMLAPAC
;
A
#
# COMPACT_ATOMS: atom_id res chain seq x y z
N MET A 1 -20.29 -2.35 -7.37
CA MET A 1 -19.15 -3.27 -7.52
C MET A 1 -19.06 -4.05 -6.22
N GLU A 2 -19.13 -5.38 -6.25
CA GLU A 2 -19.16 -6.22 -5.05
C GLU A 2 -18.26 -7.44 -5.21
N LEU A 3 -17.86 -8.05 -4.09
CA LEU A 3 -17.10 -9.29 -4.08
C LEU A 3 -17.94 -10.47 -4.59
N ARG A 4 -17.27 -11.43 -5.22
CA ARG A 4 -17.91 -12.69 -5.62
C ARG A 4 -18.44 -13.42 -4.37
N PRO A 5 -19.57 -14.15 -4.45
CA PRO A 5 -20.05 -14.95 -3.34
C PRO A 5 -18.97 -15.89 -2.79
N GLY A 6 -18.82 -15.93 -1.47
CA GLY A 6 -17.78 -16.73 -0.78
C GLY A 6 -16.40 -16.08 -0.69
N TYR A 7 -16.16 -14.95 -1.37
CA TYR A 7 -14.91 -14.20 -1.26
C TYR A 7 -14.99 -13.22 -0.08
N LYS A 8 -13.90 -13.14 0.69
CA LYS A 8 -13.74 -12.21 1.80
C LYS A 8 -12.39 -11.53 1.71
N MET A 9 -12.38 -10.22 1.82
CA MET A 9 -11.15 -9.44 1.95
C MET A 9 -11.17 -8.68 3.26
N GLN A 10 -10.00 -8.48 3.84
CA GLN A 10 -9.75 -7.60 4.95
C GLN A 10 -9.06 -6.35 4.41
N VAL A 11 -9.55 -5.19 4.81
CA VAL A 11 -8.93 -3.90 4.51
C VAL A 11 -8.48 -3.28 5.82
N THR A 12 -7.19 -2.96 5.91
CA THR A 12 -6.58 -2.27 7.04
C THR A 12 -6.12 -0.90 6.58
N PHE A 13 -6.49 0.13 7.34
CA PHE A 13 -6.19 1.52 7.03
C PHE A 13 -5.00 2.02 7.85
N PHE A 14 -4.08 2.73 7.21
CA PHE A 14 -2.95 3.39 7.86
C PHE A 14 -2.91 4.88 7.50
N ASN A 15 -2.34 5.71 8.36
CA ASN A 15 -2.10 7.12 8.04
C ASN A 15 -1.09 7.23 6.88
N ALA A 16 -1.35 8.06 5.86
CA ALA A 16 -0.45 8.30 4.71
C ALA A 16 0.50 9.50 4.88
N ASN A 17 0.46 10.19 6.02
CA ASN A 17 1.38 11.27 6.40
C ASN A 17 1.39 12.50 5.46
N LEU A 18 0.37 12.68 4.63
CA LEU A 18 0.30 13.82 3.71
C LEU A 18 -0.54 14.98 4.27
N CYS A 19 -1.78 14.68 4.68
CA CYS A 19 -2.73 15.66 5.23
C CYS A 19 -3.73 14.98 6.19
N PRO A 20 -4.52 15.74 6.97
CA PRO A 20 -5.57 15.17 7.82
C PRO A 20 -6.54 14.31 7.00
N GLY A 21 -6.72 13.05 7.38
CA GLY A 21 -7.56 12.08 6.67
C GLY A 21 -6.86 11.31 5.55
N SER A 22 -5.63 11.67 5.17
CA SER A 22 -4.85 10.89 4.19
C SER A 22 -4.59 9.47 4.70
N THR A 23 -4.92 8.48 3.87
CA THR A 23 -5.01 7.08 4.29
C THR A 23 -4.44 6.13 3.24
N MET A 24 -3.61 5.20 3.69
CA MET A 24 -3.14 4.04 2.95
C MET A 24 -4.08 2.84 3.20
N PHE A 25 -4.27 2.02 2.19
CA PHE A 25 -5.10 0.82 2.23
C PHE A 25 -4.20 -0.40 2.04
N PHE A 26 -4.19 -1.28 3.03
CA PHE A 26 -3.63 -2.61 2.91
C PHE A 26 -4.75 -3.61 2.81
N ILE A 27 -4.74 -4.42 1.75
CA ILE A 27 -5.84 -5.33 1.43
C ILE A 27 -5.29 -6.75 1.38
N GLU A 28 -5.87 -7.61 2.21
CA GLU A 28 -5.55 -9.04 2.27
C GLU A 28 -6.80 -9.86 1.95
N GLY A 29 -6.65 -10.89 1.12
CA GLY A 29 -7.76 -11.77 0.78
C GLY A 29 -7.37 -12.79 -0.26
N GLN A 30 -7.92 -14.01 -0.17
CA GLN A 30 -7.71 -15.07 -1.16
C GLN A 30 -6.22 -15.40 -1.40
N GLY A 31 -5.40 -15.33 -0.34
CA GLY A 31 -3.96 -15.57 -0.43
C GLY A 31 -3.19 -14.47 -1.17
N LYS A 32 -3.81 -13.30 -1.36
CA LYS A 32 -3.22 -12.11 -1.96
C LYS A 32 -3.09 -11.00 -0.94
N ALA A 33 -2.02 -10.21 -1.08
CA ALA A 33 -1.73 -9.04 -0.27
C ALA A 33 -1.29 -7.88 -1.16
N ILE A 34 -2.00 -6.76 -1.08
CA ILE A 34 -1.68 -5.55 -1.84
C ILE A 34 -1.63 -4.32 -0.94
N LEU A 35 -0.75 -3.38 -1.26
CA LEU A 35 -0.66 -2.10 -0.57
C LEU A 35 -0.88 -0.95 -1.55
N TYR A 36 -1.83 -0.08 -1.20
CA TYR A 36 -2.12 1.17 -1.88
C TYR A 36 -1.87 2.33 -0.90
N PRO A 37 -0.73 3.04 -0.98
CA PRO A 37 -0.45 4.17 -0.10
C PRO A 37 -1.27 5.42 -0.46
N GLY A 38 -1.77 5.52 -1.69
CA GLY A 38 -2.25 6.79 -2.24
C GLY A 38 -1.12 7.82 -2.26
N ASP A 39 -1.48 9.09 -2.10
CA ASP A 39 -0.51 10.18 -1.98
C ASP A 39 0.15 10.13 -0.60
N VAL A 40 1.43 9.78 -0.55
CA VAL A 40 2.16 9.53 0.70
C VAL A 40 3.38 10.45 0.81
N ARG A 41 3.57 11.06 1.99
CA ARG A 41 4.82 11.75 2.31
C ARG A 41 5.78 10.79 3.02
N ALA A 42 6.54 10.04 2.23
CA ALA A 42 7.41 8.94 2.68
C ALA A 42 8.75 9.40 3.30
N GLU A 43 8.74 10.28 4.30
CA GLU A 43 9.98 10.66 5.01
C GLU A 43 10.54 9.48 5.85
N PRO A 44 11.86 9.40 6.10
CA PRO A 44 12.49 8.23 6.71
C PRO A 44 11.88 7.80 8.05
N ARG A 45 11.46 8.76 8.89
CA ARG A 45 10.83 8.47 10.17
C ARG A 45 9.46 7.80 10.00
N PHE A 46 8.67 8.27 9.04
CA PHE A 46 7.37 7.69 8.72
C PHE A 46 7.55 6.28 8.15
N VAL A 47 8.46 6.10 7.18
CA VAL A 47 8.80 4.79 6.62
C VAL A 47 9.24 3.81 7.70
N ASN A 48 10.10 4.25 8.63
CA ASN A 48 10.56 3.41 9.74
C ASN A 48 9.40 3.01 10.65
N SER A 49 8.43 3.91 10.90
CA SER A 49 7.25 3.59 11.71
C SER A 49 6.34 2.56 11.05
N ILE A 50 6.18 2.64 9.72
CA ILE A 50 5.43 1.67 8.91
C ILE A 50 6.15 0.33 8.88
N ALA A 51 7.48 0.32 8.73
CA ALA A 51 8.29 -0.89 8.69
C ALA A 51 8.22 -1.73 9.97
N HIS A 52 7.92 -1.10 11.10
CA HIS A 52 7.75 -1.76 12.40
C HIS A 52 6.27 -1.91 12.81
N ASN A 53 5.33 -1.57 11.92
CA ASN A 53 3.91 -1.77 12.20
C ASN A 53 3.61 -3.28 12.29
N PRO A 54 2.96 -3.78 13.36
CA PRO A 54 2.71 -5.21 13.54
C PRO A 54 1.98 -5.90 12.38
N VAL A 55 1.17 -5.17 11.60
CA VAL A 55 0.46 -5.71 10.43
C VAL A 55 1.38 -5.85 9.22
N LEU A 56 2.34 -4.93 9.07
CA LEU A 56 3.21 -4.86 7.89
C LEU A 56 4.61 -5.42 8.12
N ILE A 57 5.00 -5.67 9.36
CA ILE A 57 6.37 -6.07 9.76
C ILE A 57 6.86 -7.34 9.06
N GLU A 58 5.96 -8.29 8.80
CA GLU A 58 6.29 -9.52 8.08
C GLU A 58 6.58 -9.25 6.60
N TYR A 59 5.91 -8.27 5.99
CA TYR A 59 6.12 -7.86 4.61
C TYR A 59 7.39 -7.03 4.44
N THR A 60 7.68 -6.14 5.39
CA THR A 60 8.85 -5.25 5.34
C THR A 60 10.17 -5.95 5.68
N HIS A 61 10.13 -7.04 6.46
CA HIS A 61 11.29 -7.92 6.69
C HIS A 61 11.39 -9.10 5.72
N GLY A 62 10.50 -9.19 4.73
CA GLY A 62 10.56 -10.23 3.68
C GLY A 62 10.12 -11.63 4.12
N LEU A 63 9.44 -11.76 5.26
CA LEU A 63 8.80 -13.01 5.69
C LEU A 63 7.54 -13.32 4.87
N LYS A 64 6.86 -12.27 4.40
CA LYS A 64 5.77 -12.32 3.42
C LYS A 64 6.10 -11.41 2.24
N THR A 65 5.42 -11.63 1.12
CA THR A 65 5.57 -10.80 -0.09
C THR A 65 4.25 -10.12 -0.41
N LEU A 66 4.33 -8.86 -0.80
CA LEU A 66 3.20 -8.19 -1.44
C LEU A 66 3.10 -8.70 -2.88
N ASP A 67 1.89 -9.01 -3.33
CA ASP A 67 1.65 -9.29 -4.73
C ASP A 67 1.88 -8.03 -5.56
N ASN A 68 1.32 -6.91 -5.10
CA ASN A 68 1.41 -5.61 -5.77
C ASN A 68 1.58 -4.47 -4.76
N LEU A 69 2.32 -3.45 -5.18
CA LEU A 69 2.45 -2.16 -4.51
C LEU A 69 2.06 -1.06 -5.51
N TYR A 70 0.97 -0.38 -5.24
CA TYR A 70 0.39 0.63 -6.13
C TYR A 70 0.84 2.01 -5.69
N LEU A 71 1.95 2.52 -6.20
CA LEU A 71 2.46 3.83 -5.80
C LEU A 71 1.82 4.95 -6.62
N ASP A 72 1.53 6.07 -5.95
CA ASP A 72 1.44 7.36 -6.63
C ASP A 72 2.84 7.71 -7.17
N THR A 73 2.92 7.97 -8.47
CA THR A 73 4.16 8.28 -9.18
C THR A 73 4.13 9.67 -9.81
N SER A 74 3.24 10.55 -9.35
CA SER A 74 3.03 11.90 -9.92
C SER A 74 4.32 12.73 -10.03
N PHE A 75 5.33 12.43 -9.20
CA PHE A 75 6.63 13.11 -9.17
C PHE A 75 7.81 12.26 -9.66
N ILE A 76 7.56 11.11 -10.31
CA ILE A 76 8.64 10.29 -10.87
C ILE A 76 8.90 10.73 -12.31
N GLU A 77 10.12 11.23 -12.58
CA GLU A 77 10.52 11.70 -13.91
C GLU A 77 10.64 10.57 -14.96
N ASP A 78 10.98 9.35 -14.54
CA ASP A 78 11.07 8.14 -15.37
C ASP A 78 10.48 6.92 -14.63
N PRO A 79 9.16 6.67 -14.74
CA PRO A 79 8.49 5.67 -13.93
C PRO A 79 8.88 4.24 -14.34
N PRO A 80 9.36 3.39 -13.41
CA PRO A 80 9.68 2.00 -13.70
C PRO A 80 8.41 1.21 -14.06
N ILE A 81 8.31 0.80 -15.33
CA ILE A 81 7.13 0.16 -15.94
C ILE A 81 6.79 -1.20 -15.30
N HIS A 82 7.74 -1.86 -14.62
CA HIS A 82 7.65 -3.31 -14.42
C HIS A 82 6.99 -3.84 -13.14
N LYS A 83 6.73 -3.03 -12.10
CA LYS A 83 6.09 -3.54 -10.85
C LYS A 83 5.24 -2.53 -10.08
N PHE A 84 5.06 -1.33 -10.59
CA PHE A 84 4.24 -0.30 -9.97
C PHE A 84 3.05 -0.04 -10.88
N MET A 85 1.85 -0.41 -10.42
CA MET A 85 0.64 -0.06 -11.14
C MET A 85 0.28 1.36 -10.75
N LEU A 86 0.32 2.25 -11.73
CA LEU A 86 0.10 3.68 -11.60
C LEU A 86 -1.30 3.93 -11.06
N ALA A 87 -1.38 4.53 -9.87
CA ALA A 87 -2.60 5.18 -9.44
C ALA A 87 -2.71 6.50 -10.23
N PRO A 88 -3.84 6.78 -10.91
CA PRO A 88 -4.05 8.09 -11.49
C PRO A 88 -4.05 9.15 -10.36
N ALA A 89 -3.29 10.22 -10.56
CA ALA A 89 -3.43 11.43 -9.76
C ALA A 89 -4.90 11.89 -9.81
N CYS A 90 -5.45 12.33 -8.67
CA CYS A 90 -6.80 12.90 -8.62
C CYS A 90 -6.94 14.11 -9.54
#